data_AF-A0A257LFE1-F1
#
_entry.id   AF-A0A257LFE1-F1
#
_cell.length_a   1.000
_cell.length_b   1.000
_cell.length_c   1.000
_cell.angle_alpha   90.00
_cell.angle_beta   90.00
_cell.angle_gamma   90.00
#
_symmetry.space_group_name_H-M   'P 1'
#
loop_
_entity.id
_entity.type
_entity.pdbx_description
1 polymer ?
#
loop_
_entity_poly.entity_id
_entity_poly.type
_entity_poly.pdbx_seq_one_letter_code
_entity_poly.pdbx_strand_id
1 'polypeptide(L)'
;MKKNTLFLLVVGLNLFLELFCFSANANGSSFKQSFSKDTVLQSLIDIKLIPQKSTKKIEAYLQKIEKPNRVTYLDILFYYEFSKITGYPIFTGLGYIGFGSVKPSTEAQNKTNMELLLYLQKVRDCKLINDKEQAANIEKIQRNEYVSVLQLLHTLKLEAEYSDWLNKSDLLTYADELFENGILTETSFNALKKEIEQDKIDSVYKIIPFCKNAKLVNLAAYSNDPAIYLEQLYKDISMLLPGLAFSNFSYKIVADTSTDLDLNLAQISVTINGVNYKQSTRIKLIEAEQSDSYLGKIDRREFYTLFNKVLIEMESPKRLHLLEQNGIFGLIPNYTIWGIIVLEKNQMEMFHRLDGFLDIGKRAYLKASYENFNNFSRSVISKSIDEFQKLGLFKNLSEDEIKAAKEEVFEKEVYSAQDILLAFPNVVYVFDVELGNIDSPYTELLREFSKISNSEFLPYAISDAFNIEKEIALIRFSFNGKTYSKKLTVDDDWIDTEFLLFISNVLAENKVNGNFYYFKSNDQLASVIFLNKSQYEYVIANKLLDLNPMSTE
;
A
#
# COMPACT_ATOMS: atom_id res chain seq x y z
N MET A 1 8.02 -20.84 9.71
CA MET A 1 7.55 -19.71 10.55
C MET A 1 6.09 -19.43 10.21
N LYS A 2 5.12 -19.92 11.00
CA LYS A 2 3.71 -19.57 10.80
C LYS A 2 3.45 -18.20 11.45
N LYS A 3 3.24 -17.16 10.64
CA LYS A 3 2.72 -15.87 11.13
C LYS A 3 1.27 -16.09 11.56
N ASN A 4 1.00 -15.99 12.85
CA ASN A 4 -0.35 -16.02 13.40
C ASN A 4 -1.07 -14.71 13.05
N THR A 5 -1.68 -14.63 11.88
CA THR A 5 -2.67 -13.60 11.56
C THR A 5 -4.02 -14.07 12.08
N LEU A 6 -4.44 -13.57 13.23
CA LEU A 6 -5.71 -13.95 13.85
C LEU A 6 -6.83 -13.05 13.29
N PHE A 7 -7.65 -13.57 12.37
CA PHE A 7 -8.90 -12.93 11.96
C PHE A 7 -9.99 -13.26 13.00
N LEU A 8 -10.33 -12.29 13.84
CA LEU A 8 -11.47 -12.39 14.76
C LEU A 8 -12.70 -11.76 14.10
N LEU A 9 -13.59 -12.61 13.58
CA LEU A 9 -14.95 -12.19 13.23
C LEU A 9 -15.73 -12.05 14.54
N VAL A 10 -15.78 -10.85 15.11
CA VAL A 10 -16.71 -10.54 16.19
C VAL A 10 -18.09 -10.37 15.56
N VAL A 11 -18.76 -11.51 15.28
CA VAL A 11 -20.19 -11.52 14.97
C VAL A 11 -20.92 -11.13 16.25
N GLY A 12 -21.80 -10.13 16.16
CA GLY A 12 -22.49 -9.52 17.29
C GLY A 12 -23.06 -10.55 18.28
N LEU A 13 -22.32 -10.77 19.38
CA LEU A 13 -22.86 -11.42 20.55
C LEU A 13 -23.73 -10.38 21.26
N ASN A 14 -25.05 -10.51 21.12
CA ASN A 14 -26.01 -9.80 21.95
C ASN A 14 -25.77 -10.18 23.41
N LEU A 15 -24.96 -9.39 24.11
CA LEU A 15 -24.77 -9.48 25.55
C LEU A 15 -26.02 -8.91 26.22
N PHE A 16 -26.87 -9.82 26.71
CA PHE A 16 -27.87 -9.54 27.73
C PHE A 16 -27.15 -8.96 28.97
N LEU A 17 -27.40 -7.69 29.28
CA LEU A 17 -27.11 -7.13 30.60
C LEU A 17 -28.16 -7.70 31.56
N GLU A 18 -27.80 -8.69 32.36
CA GLU A 18 -28.53 -8.94 33.61
C GLU A 18 -28.30 -7.77 34.56
N LEU A 19 -29.39 -7.08 34.87
CA LEU A 19 -29.49 -6.15 36.01
C LEU A 19 -29.21 -6.94 37.30
N PHE A 20 -27.98 -6.85 37.80
CA PHE A 20 -27.64 -7.32 39.14
C PHE A 20 -28.19 -6.36 40.19
N CYS A 21 -29.40 -6.65 40.68
CA CYS A 21 -29.85 -6.21 42.00
C CYS A 21 -29.18 -7.09 43.07
N PHE A 22 -27.98 -6.73 43.52
CA PHE A 22 -27.40 -7.34 44.72
C PHE A 22 -28.09 -6.77 45.96
N SER A 23 -29.00 -7.55 46.54
CA SER A 23 -29.42 -7.39 47.93
C SER A 23 -28.25 -7.73 48.86
N ALA A 24 -28.04 -6.86 49.83
CA ALA A 24 -26.95 -6.87 50.79
C ALA A 24 -26.82 -8.20 51.56
N ASN A 25 -25.60 -8.72 51.64
CA ASN A 25 -25.14 -9.49 52.78
C ASN A 25 -23.80 -8.89 53.24
N ALA A 26 -23.90 -8.05 54.28
CA ALA A 26 -22.79 -7.40 54.93
C ALA A 26 -22.12 -8.39 55.89
N ASN A 27 -20.98 -8.96 55.48
CA ASN A 27 -19.97 -9.45 56.41
C ASN A 27 -18.76 -8.52 56.30
N GLY A 28 -18.58 -7.71 57.35
CA GLY A 28 -17.57 -6.67 57.45
C GLY A 28 -16.15 -7.23 57.51
N SER A 29 -15.52 -7.32 56.34
CA SER A 29 -14.09 -7.07 56.25
C SER A 29 -13.94 -5.63 55.79
N SER A 30 -13.31 -4.78 56.61
CA SER A 30 -12.97 -3.41 56.23
C SER A 30 -11.92 -3.46 55.12
N PHE A 31 -12.38 -3.61 53.88
CA PHE A 31 -11.55 -3.44 52.71
C PHE A 31 -11.02 -2.00 52.75
N LYS A 32 -9.77 -1.83 53.17
CA LYS A 32 -9.06 -0.55 53.05
C LYS A 32 -9.09 -0.20 51.57
N GLN A 33 -9.94 0.76 51.20
CA GLN A 33 -10.09 1.24 49.84
C GLN A 33 -8.75 1.87 49.44
N SER A 34 -7.95 1.14 48.67
CA SER A 34 -6.65 1.61 48.22
C SER A 34 -6.87 2.56 47.05
N PHE A 35 -6.87 3.86 47.32
CA PHE A 35 -6.90 4.88 46.28
C PHE A 35 -5.66 4.78 45.39
N SER A 36 -5.84 4.95 44.08
CA SER A 36 -4.71 5.09 43.16
C SER A 36 -4.01 6.43 43.41
N LYS A 37 -2.69 6.44 43.27
CA LYS A 37 -1.90 7.69 43.32
C LYS A 37 -1.99 8.49 42.01
N ASP A 38 -2.43 7.85 40.94
CA ASP A 38 -2.62 8.47 39.64
C ASP A 38 -4.03 9.08 39.56
N THR A 39 -4.11 10.40 39.42
CA THR A 39 -5.39 11.14 39.48
C THR A 39 -6.33 10.82 38.32
N VAL A 40 -5.79 10.51 37.14
CA VAL A 40 -6.59 10.15 35.96
C VAL A 40 -7.13 8.74 36.12
N LEU A 41 -6.30 7.78 36.55
CA LEU A 41 -6.73 6.42 36.87
C LEU A 41 -7.77 6.41 37.99
N GLN A 42 -7.59 7.23 39.03
CA GLN A 42 -8.58 7.36 40.10
C GLN A 42 -9.91 7.90 39.55
N SER A 43 -9.87 8.90 38.67
CA SER A 43 -11.07 9.43 38.01
C SER A 43 -11.79 8.34 37.21
N LEU A 44 -11.06 7.51 36.46
CA LEU A 44 -11.61 6.37 35.71
C LEU A 44 -12.28 5.33 36.61
N ILE A 45 -11.75 5.14 37.82
CA ILE A 45 -12.32 4.25 38.84
C ILE A 45 -13.60 4.84 39.41
N ASP A 46 -13.57 6.12 39.78
CA ASP A 46 -14.69 6.82 40.43
C ASP A 46 -15.93 6.85 39.52
N ILE A 47 -15.74 7.05 38.21
CA ILE A 47 -16.84 7.01 37.22
C ILE A 47 -17.14 5.61 36.67
N LYS A 48 -16.51 4.58 37.25
CA LYS A 48 -16.73 3.16 36.97
C LYS A 48 -16.42 2.75 35.52
N LEU A 49 -15.46 3.40 34.86
CA LEU A 49 -14.90 2.90 33.60
C LEU A 49 -13.92 1.74 33.85
N ILE A 50 -13.22 1.77 34.99
CA ILE A 50 -12.29 0.73 35.41
C ILE A 50 -12.67 0.27 36.84
N PRO A 51 -12.76 -1.03 37.12
CA PRO A 51 -13.07 -1.51 38.45
C PRO A 51 -11.82 -1.44 39.35
N GLN A 52 -12.03 -1.17 40.63
CA GLN A 52 -10.99 -1.11 41.66
C GLN A 52 -10.05 -2.34 41.67
N LYS A 53 -10.54 -3.53 41.29
CA LYS A 53 -9.74 -4.76 41.23
C LYS A 53 -8.65 -4.75 40.14
N SER A 54 -8.78 -3.90 39.13
CA SER A 54 -7.83 -3.78 38.02
C SER A 54 -6.71 -2.77 38.30
N THR A 55 -6.85 -1.92 39.32
CA THR A 55 -5.95 -0.79 39.61
C THR A 55 -4.49 -1.20 39.71
N LYS A 56 -4.16 -2.24 40.50
CA LYS A 56 -2.76 -2.68 40.69
C LYS A 56 -2.06 -3.08 39.39
N LYS A 57 -2.79 -3.74 38.47
CA LYS A 57 -2.21 -4.17 37.18
C LYS A 57 -1.96 -2.97 36.27
N ILE A 58 -2.88 -2.00 36.27
CA ILE A 58 -2.76 -0.79 35.46
C ILE A 58 -1.65 0.11 36.02
N GLU A 59 -1.55 0.28 37.33
CA GLU A 59 -0.44 1.02 37.96
C GLU A 59 0.92 0.41 37.61
N ALA A 60 1.04 -0.92 37.63
CA ALA A 60 2.26 -1.61 37.22
C ALA A 60 2.59 -1.43 35.73
N TYR A 61 1.58 -1.21 34.88
CA TYR A 61 1.76 -0.87 33.47
C TYR A 61 2.20 0.60 33.31
N LEU A 62 1.50 1.53 33.97
CA LEU A 62 1.81 2.96 33.96
C LEU A 62 3.23 3.26 34.46
N GLN A 63 3.74 2.51 35.46
CA GLN A 63 5.12 2.63 35.94
C GLN A 63 6.19 2.33 34.89
N LYS A 64 5.84 1.63 33.80
CA LYS A 64 6.74 1.33 32.69
C LYS A 64 6.75 2.45 31.63
N ILE A 65 5.84 3.40 31.74
CA ILE A 65 5.69 4.52 30.81
C ILE A 65 6.26 5.75 31.49
N GLU A 66 7.24 6.39 30.86
CA GLU A 66 7.93 7.55 31.44
C GLU A 66 6.96 8.68 31.79
N LYS A 67 6.03 8.98 30.88
CA LYS A 67 5.04 10.06 31.01
C LYS A 67 3.70 9.63 30.42
N PRO A 68 2.81 9.02 31.22
CA PRO A 68 1.45 8.71 30.79
C PRO A 68 0.72 9.99 30.35
N ASN A 69 0.05 9.92 29.20
CA ASN A 69 -0.77 10.99 28.63
C ASN A 69 -2.19 10.46 28.35
N ARG A 70 -3.10 11.31 27.85
CA ARG A 70 -4.48 10.89 27.57
C ARG A 70 -4.58 9.70 26.61
N VAL A 71 -3.69 9.61 25.61
CA VAL A 71 -3.59 8.48 24.69
C VAL A 71 -3.29 7.19 25.44
N THR A 72 -2.38 7.24 26.43
CA THR A 72 -2.06 6.10 27.30
C THR A 72 -3.30 5.58 28.03
N TYR A 73 -4.11 6.45 28.60
CA TYR A 73 -5.32 6.04 29.31
C TYR A 73 -6.43 5.55 28.38
N LEU A 74 -6.57 6.13 27.18
CA LEU A 74 -7.48 5.62 26.14
C LEU A 74 -7.07 4.21 25.70
N ASP A 75 -5.78 3.93 25.58
CA ASP A 75 -5.25 2.60 25.27
C ASP A 75 -5.52 1.60 26.41
N ILE A 76 -5.35 2.02 27.67
CA ILE A 76 -5.72 1.22 28.84
C ILE A 76 -7.21 0.88 28.82
N LEU A 77 -8.09 1.83 28.52
CA LEU A 77 -9.53 1.59 28.38
C LEU A 77 -9.81 0.60 27.24
N PHE A 78 -9.14 0.76 26.11
CA PHE A 78 -9.28 -0.14 24.97
C PHE A 78 -8.94 -1.58 25.35
N TYR A 79 -7.73 -1.81 25.92
CA TYR A 79 -7.32 -3.14 26.37
C TYR A 79 -8.22 -3.70 27.47
N TYR A 80 -8.73 -2.83 28.34
CA TYR A 80 -9.65 -3.26 29.39
C TYR A 80 -10.97 -3.75 28.81
N GLU A 81 -11.62 -2.99 27.93
CA GLU A 81 -12.86 -3.42 27.26
C GLU A 81 -12.61 -4.65 26.38
N PHE A 82 -11.47 -4.72 25.71
CA PHE A 82 -11.10 -5.87 24.89
C PHE A 82 -10.98 -7.14 25.73
N SER A 83 -10.35 -7.04 26.91
CA SER A 83 -10.22 -8.16 27.85
C SER A 83 -11.57 -8.65 28.38
N LYS A 84 -12.55 -7.76 28.59
CA LYS A 84 -13.90 -8.15 29.02
C LYS A 84 -14.60 -9.01 27.98
N ILE A 85 -14.47 -8.62 26.71
CA ILE A 85 -15.16 -9.27 25.59
C ILE A 85 -14.51 -10.61 25.26
N THR A 86 -13.18 -10.66 25.27
CA THR A 86 -12.43 -11.80 24.72
C THR A 86 -11.86 -12.73 25.78
N GLY A 87 -11.81 -12.31 27.05
CA GLY A 87 -11.13 -13.03 28.12
C GLY A 87 -9.59 -12.96 28.03
N TYR A 88 -9.02 -12.31 27.01
CA TYR A 88 -7.57 -12.16 26.89
C TYR A 88 -7.01 -11.27 28.00
N PRO A 89 -5.79 -11.53 28.50
CA PRO A 89 -5.16 -10.66 29.47
C PRO A 89 -4.94 -9.24 28.91
N ILE A 90 -5.19 -8.25 29.76
CA ILE A 90 -4.89 -6.83 29.50
C ILE A 90 -3.40 -6.71 29.16
N PHE A 91 -3.06 -5.89 28.15
CA PHE A 91 -1.69 -5.60 27.69
C PHE A 91 -0.95 -6.76 27.01
N THR A 92 -1.68 -7.71 26.42
CA THR A 92 -1.10 -8.59 25.40
C THR A 92 -0.97 -7.79 24.11
N GLY A 93 0.20 -7.83 23.44
CA GLY A 93 0.41 -7.11 22.20
C GLY A 93 -0.60 -7.56 21.15
N LEU A 94 -1.60 -6.73 20.87
CA LEU A 94 -2.60 -7.03 19.87
C LEU A 94 -2.04 -6.66 18.50
N GLY A 95 -2.14 -7.59 17.56
CA GLY A 95 -1.97 -7.28 16.16
C GLY A 95 -3.15 -6.45 15.64
N TYR A 96 -3.30 -6.43 14.32
CA TYR A 96 -4.43 -5.78 13.67
C TYR A 96 -5.78 -6.32 14.18
N ILE A 97 -6.66 -5.43 14.64
CA ILE A 97 -8.03 -5.76 15.03
C ILE A 97 -8.95 -5.28 13.92
N GLY A 98 -9.46 -6.22 13.13
CA GLY A 98 -10.54 -5.96 12.20
C GLY A 98 -11.86 -5.93 12.97
N PHE A 99 -12.60 -4.83 12.87
CA PHE A 99 -13.99 -4.82 13.30
C PHE A 99 -14.86 -5.31 12.15
N GLY A 100 -15.74 -6.28 12.41
CA GLY A 100 -16.61 -6.85 11.37
C GLY A 100 -17.48 -5.78 10.70
N SER A 101 -17.84 -6.02 9.43
CA SER A 101 -18.69 -5.13 8.62
C SER A 101 -20.19 -5.38 8.79
N VAL A 102 -20.58 -6.36 9.60
CA VAL A 102 -21.99 -6.72 9.82
C VAL A 102 -22.68 -5.60 10.59
N LYS A 103 -23.60 -4.89 9.92
CA LYS A 103 -24.43 -3.87 10.56
C LYS A 103 -25.46 -4.54 11.48
N PRO A 104 -25.58 -4.10 12.74
CA PRO A 104 -26.64 -4.59 13.62
C PRO A 104 -28.02 -4.14 13.11
N SER A 105 -29.09 -4.75 13.63
CA SER A 105 -30.45 -4.27 13.37
C SER A 105 -30.62 -2.83 13.86
N THR A 106 -31.57 -2.07 13.31
CA THR A 106 -31.82 -0.69 13.72
C THR A 106 -32.06 -0.56 15.22
N GLU A 107 -32.80 -1.49 15.83
CA GLU A 107 -33.05 -1.50 17.27
C GLU A 107 -31.76 -1.72 18.07
N ALA A 108 -30.95 -2.72 17.67
CA ALA A 108 -29.67 -2.99 18.32
C ALA A 108 -28.71 -1.80 18.16
N GLN A 109 -28.64 -1.19 16.98
CA GLN A 109 -27.83 0.01 16.73
C GLN A 109 -28.25 1.19 17.61
N ASN A 110 -29.56 1.44 17.77
CA ASN A 110 -30.05 2.51 18.64
C ASN A 110 -29.64 2.31 20.09
N LYS A 111 -29.72 1.06 20.58
CA LYS A 111 -29.22 0.69 21.92
C LYS A 111 -27.72 0.94 22.04
N THR A 112 -26.95 0.47 21.07
CA THR A 112 -25.50 0.70 21.01
C THR A 112 -25.17 2.20 21.01
N ASN A 113 -25.87 3.02 20.23
CA ASN A 113 -25.63 4.47 20.19
C ASN A 113 -25.86 5.14 21.55
N MET A 114 -26.90 4.75 22.29
CA MET A 114 -27.14 5.27 23.64
C MET A 114 -25.99 4.89 24.59
N GLU A 115 -25.54 3.63 24.54
CA GLU A 115 -24.40 3.16 25.34
C GLU A 115 -23.11 3.91 24.98
N LEU A 116 -22.85 4.14 23.69
CA LEU A 116 -21.69 4.88 23.20
C LEU A 116 -21.71 6.34 23.63
N LEU A 117 -22.85 7.03 23.58
CA LEU A 117 -22.97 8.42 24.03
C LEU A 117 -22.68 8.55 25.54
N LEU A 118 -23.21 7.63 26.35
CA LEU A 118 -22.93 7.59 27.79
C LEU A 118 -21.45 7.29 28.07
N TYR A 119 -20.85 6.38 27.30
CA TYR A 119 -19.43 6.06 27.42
C TYR A 119 -18.55 7.25 27.02
N LEU A 120 -18.86 7.91 25.91
CA LEU A 120 -18.16 9.10 25.42
C LEU A 120 -18.19 10.23 26.45
N GLN A 121 -19.34 10.47 27.09
CA GLN A 121 -19.44 11.48 28.16
C GLN A 121 -18.53 11.14 29.34
N LYS A 122 -18.47 9.88 29.78
CA LYS A 122 -17.56 9.44 30.84
C LYS A 122 -16.09 9.68 30.48
N VAL A 123 -15.71 9.37 29.24
CA VAL A 123 -14.35 9.62 28.73
C VAL A 123 -14.04 11.12 28.73
N ARG A 124 -15.01 11.98 28.36
CA ARG A 124 -14.90 13.45 28.45
C ARG A 124 -14.74 13.92 29.89
N ASP A 125 -15.52 13.39 30.84
CA ASP A 125 -15.48 13.77 32.25
C ASP A 125 -14.10 13.48 32.89
N CYS A 126 -13.41 12.43 32.41
CA CYS A 126 -12.02 12.14 32.77
C CYS A 126 -10.98 13.01 32.03
N LYS A 127 -11.41 13.98 31.23
CA LYS A 127 -10.55 14.86 30.41
C LYS A 127 -9.63 14.09 29.45
N LEU A 128 -10.03 12.89 29.03
CA LEU A 128 -9.28 12.12 28.05
C LEU A 128 -9.50 12.60 26.62
N ILE A 129 -10.56 13.38 26.40
CA ILE A 129 -10.86 14.04 25.13
C ILE A 129 -11.29 15.49 25.37
N ASN A 130 -11.16 16.33 24.35
CA ASN A 130 -11.61 17.72 24.35
C ASN A 130 -13.03 17.88 23.74
N ASP A 131 -13.58 19.09 23.77
CA ASP A 131 -14.95 19.36 23.30
C ASP A 131 -15.10 19.15 21.77
N LYS A 132 -14.05 19.43 21.00
CA LYS A 132 -14.04 19.22 19.55
C LYS A 132 -14.11 17.72 19.20
N GLU A 133 -13.29 16.91 19.86
CA GLU A 133 -13.29 15.45 19.74
C GLU A 133 -14.63 14.86 20.19
N GLN A 134 -15.20 15.35 21.30
CA GLN A 134 -16.51 14.92 21.75
C GLN A 134 -17.62 15.22 20.72
N ALA A 135 -17.70 16.46 20.23
CA ALA A 135 -18.70 16.87 19.25
C ALA A 135 -18.61 16.03 17.95
N ALA A 136 -17.40 15.85 17.43
CA ALA A 136 -17.17 15.03 16.24
C ALA A 136 -17.63 13.58 16.43
N ASN A 137 -17.39 12.98 17.60
CA ASN A 137 -17.81 11.60 17.87
C ASN A 137 -19.31 11.46 18.14
N ILE A 138 -19.97 12.48 18.69
CA ILE A 138 -21.44 12.50 18.78
C ILE A 138 -22.05 12.38 17.38
N GLU A 139 -21.55 13.16 16.40
CA GLU A 139 -22.03 13.09 15.02
C GLU A 139 -21.78 11.70 14.39
N LYS A 140 -20.60 11.12 14.59
CA LYS A 140 -20.26 9.77 14.08
C LYS A 140 -21.16 8.68 14.69
N ILE A 141 -21.47 8.78 15.99
CA ILE A 141 -22.42 7.88 16.66
C ILE A 141 -23.82 8.04 16.03
N GLN A 142 -24.27 9.27 15.80
CA GLN A 142 -25.58 9.54 15.18
C GLN A 142 -25.67 9.02 13.73
N ARG A 143 -24.55 8.97 13.01
CA ARG A 143 -24.43 8.37 11.67
C ARG A 143 -24.25 6.83 11.68
N ASN A 144 -24.29 6.19 12.85
CA ASN A 144 -24.09 4.75 13.03
C ASN A 144 -22.71 4.25 12.53
N GLU A 145 -21.67 5.08 12.64
CA GLU A 145 -20.30 4.69 12.22
C GLU A 145 -19.65 3.71 13.21
N TYR A 146 -20.19 3.58 14.42
CA TYR A 146 -19.68 2.70 15.46
C TYR A 146 -20.71 1.63 15.83
N VAL A 147 -20.27 0.38 15.92
CA VAL A 147 -21.04 -0.77 16.39
C VAL A 147 -20.56 -1.30 17.75
N SER A 148 -19.50 -0.72 18.32
CA SER A 148 -18.98 -1.12 19.64
C SER A 148 -18.15 -0.03 20.33
N VAL A 149 -18.02 -0.15 21.66
CA VAL A 149 -17.14 0.71 22.49
C VAL A 149 -15.67 0.59 22.07
N LEU A 150 -15.23 -0.58 21.59
CA LEU A 150 -13.86 -0.77 21.12
C LEU A 150 -13.53 0.08 19.90
N GLN A 151 -14.45 0.18 18.93
CA GLN A 151 -14.28 1.05 17.77
C GLN A 151 -14.22 2.53 18.17
N LEU A 152 -15.09 2.94 19.10
CA LEU A 152 -15.09 4.28 19.64
C LEU A 152 -13.75 4.58 20.33
N LEU A 153 -13.32 3.75 21.29
CA LEU A 153 -12.06 3.94 22.01
C LEU A 153 -10.84 3.95 21.10
N HIS A 154 -10.83 3.07 20.09
CA HIS A 154 -9.79 3.08 19.07
C HIS A 154 -9.77 4.42 18.34
N THR A 155 -10.92 4.92 17.86
CA THR A 155 -10.99 6.20 17.16
C THR A 155 -10.57 7.38 18.05
N LEU A 156 -11.06 7.44 19.30
CA LEU A 156 -10.70 8.48 20.26
C LEU A 156 -9.20 8.48 20.57
N LYS A 157 -8.57 7.31 20.69
CA LYS A 157 -7.13 7.18 20.90
C LYS A 157 -6.36 7.87 19.76
N LEU A 158 -6.74 7.60 18.52
CA LEU A 158 -6.04 8.13 17.34
C LEU A 158 -6.28 9.62 17.14
N GLU A 159 -7.50 10.10 17.42
CA GLU A 159 -7.81 11.53 17.40
C GLU A 159 -7.06 12.29 18.49
N ALA A 160 -6.96 11.72 19.70
CA ALA A 160 -6.19 12.30 20.79
C ALA A 160 -4.69 12.31 20.47
N GLU A 161 -4.16 11.24 19.87
CA GLU A 161 -2.76 11.17 19.43
C GLU A 161 -2.47 12.25 18.37
N TYR A 162 -3.37 12.42 17.40
CA TYR A 162 -3.25 13.44 16.37
C TYR A 162 -3.34 14.86 16.94
N SER A 163 -4.30 15.09 17.84
CA SER A 163 -4.46 16.39 18.48
C SER A 163 -3.30 16.70 19.42
N ASP A 164 -2.71 15.71 20.08
CA ASP A 164 -1.50 15.89 20.88
C ASP A 164 -0.34 16.26 19.95
N TRP A 165 -0.15 15.58 18.83
CA TRP A 165 0.91 15.94 17.86
C TRP A 165 0.74 17.35 17.26
N LEU A 166 -0.49 17.84 17.11
CA LEU A 166 -0.78 19.22 16.70
C LEU A 166 -0.50 20.26 17.80
N ASN A 167 0.00 19.85 18.97
CA ASN A 167 0.42 20.81 19.97
C ASN A 167 1.61 21.65 19.46
N LYS A 168 1.72 22.86 20.01
CA LYS A 168 2.75 23.82 19.64
C LYS A 168 4.19 23.27 19.72
N SER A 169 4.53 22.52 20.76
CA SER A 169 5.89 22.01 20.98
C SER A 169 6.28 20.99 19.90
N ASP A 170 5.37 20.06 19.59
CA ASP A 170 5.61 18.99 18.62
C ASP A 170 5.61 19.56 17.20
N LEU A 171 4.72 20.50 16.88
CA LEU A 171 4.72 21.21 15.60
C LEU A 171 5.99 22.04 15.39
N LEU A 172 6.50 22.71 16.43
CA LEU A 172 7.76 23.46 16.34
C LEU A 172 8.95 22.52 16.11
N THR A 173 8.98 21.38 16.82
CA THR A 173 10.01 20.34 16.62
C THR A 173 9.98 19.81 15.19
N TYR A 174 8.79 19.53 14.65
CA TYR A 174 8.63 19.08 13.27
C TYR A 174 8.98 20.16 12.25
N ALA A 175 8.69 21.43 12.54
CA ALA A 175 9.11 22.56 11.71
C ALA A 175 10.65 22.71 11.66
N ASP A 176 11.33 22.49 12.79
CA ASP A 176 12.79 22.47 12.86
C ASP A 176 13.34 21.32 11.98
N GLU A 177 12.78 20.11 12.08
CA GLU A 177 13.17 18.96 11.24
C GLU A 177 12.98 19.24 9.73
N LEU A 178 11.84 19.84 9.34
CA LEU A 178 11.58 20.25 7.96
C LEU A 178 12.62 21.28 7.47
N PHE A 179 13.03 22.22 8.32
CA PHE A 179 14.02 23.23 7.98
C PHE A 179 15.43 22.62 7.85
N GLU A 180 15.85 21.79 8.81
CA GLU A 180 17.14 21.10 8.80
C GLU A 180 17.33 20.20 7.57
N ASN A 181 16.24 19.62 7.05
CA ASN A 181 16.26 18.79 5.83
C ASN A 181 16.04 19.60 4.53
N GLY A 182 16.04 20.93 4.61
CA GLY A 182 15.92 21.82 3.44
C GLY A 182 14.55 21.77 2.76
N ILE A 183 13.52 21.28 3.45
CA ILE A 183 12.13 21.29 2.98
C ILE A 183 11.55 22.71 3.10
N LEU A 184 11.94 23.45 4.13
CA LEU A 184 11.55 24.85 4.31
C LEU A 184 12.70 25.78 3.94
N THR A 185 12.36 26.94 3.37
CA THR A 185 13.28 28.08 3.33
C THR A 185 13.28 28.78 4.69
N GLU A 186 14.29 29.60 5.00
CA GLU A 186 14.31 30.38 6.24
C GLU A 186 13.07 31.27 6.38
N THR A 187 12.62 31.91 5.29
CA THR A 187 11.40 32.72 5.27
C THR A 187 10.16 31.88 5.57
N SER A 188 10.01 30.72 4.91
CA SER A 188 8.87 29.82 5.13
C SER A 188 8.85 29.23 6.53
N PHE A 189 10.03 28.89 7.07
CA PHE A 189 10.19 28.36 8.42
C PHE A 189 9.74 29.38 9.48
N ASN A 190 10.21 30.62 9.38
CA ASN A 190 9.78 31.69 10.29
C ASN A 190 8.28 31.98 10.18
N ALA A 191 7.72 31.93 8.97
CA ALA A 191 6.28 32.08 8.75
C ALA A 191 5.48 30.93 9.38
N LEU A 192 5.91 29.69 9.20
CA LEU A 192 5.29 28.52 9.81
C LEU A 192 5.33 28.60 11.34
N LYS A 193 6.48 28.93 11.93
CA LYS A 193 6.63 29.12 13.39
C LYS A 193 5.65 30.16 13.91
N LYS A 194 5.50 31.29 13.22
CA LYS A 194 4.53 32.33 13.60
C LYS A 194 3.09 31.81 13.60
N GLU A 195 2.72 31.01 12.60
CA GLU A 195 1.36 30.46 12.50
C GLU A 195 1.11 29.34 13.54
N ILE A 196 2.13 28.55 13.87
CA ILE A 196 2.11 27.60 14.99
C ILE A 196 1.95 28.35 16.33
N GLU A 197 2.70 29.43 16.53
CA GLU A 197 2.61 30.25 17.74
C GLU A 197 1.22 30.89 17.96
N GLN A 198 0.51 31.12 16.86
CA GLN A 198 -0.85 31.67 16.83
C GLN A 198 -1.94 30.58 16.84
N ASP A 199 -1.58 29.32 17.03
CA ASP A 199 -2.49 28.16 17.06
C ASP A 199 -3.35 28.03 15.78
N LYS A 200 -2.80 28.41 14.62
CA LYS A 200 -3.51 28.38 13.33
C LYS A 200 -3.31 27.09 12.53
N ILE A 201 -2.33 26.26 12.92
CA ILE A 201 -2.05 24.95 12.32
C ILE A 201 -2.89 23.89 13.05
N ASP A 202 -4.07 23.60 12.52
CA ASP A 202 -5.02 22.61 13.05
C ASP A 202 -5.06 21.31 12.22
N SER A 203 -4.16 21.20 11.23
CA SER A 203 -4.04 20.04 10.35
C SER A 203 -2.66 19.98 9.70
N VAL A 204 -2.17 18.76 9.45
CA VAL A 204 -0.94 18.53 8.66
C VAL A 204 -0.98 19.18 7.28
N TYR A 205 -2.17 19.28 6.66
CA TYR A 205 -2.30 19.88 5.33
C TYR A 205 -1.98 21.38 5.33
N LYS A 206 -2.13 22.07 6.47
CA LYS A 206 -1.76 23.49 6.62
C LYS A 206 -0.25 23.72 6.65
N ILE A 207 0.56 22.67 6.82
CA ILE A 207 2.02 22.76 6.77
C ILE A 207 2.51 22.79 5.32
N ILE A 208 1.83 22.07 4.41
CA ILE A 208 2.25 21.87 3.02
C ILE A 208 2.52 23.20 2.26
N PRO A 209 1.70 24.26 2.39
CA PRO A 209 1.96 25.53 1.71
C PRO A 209 3.28 26.23 2.11
N PHE A 210 3.88 25.87 3.24
CA PHE A 210 5.17 26.41 3.67
C PHE A 210 6.36 25.66 3.03
N CYS A 211 6.14 24.39 2.65
CA CYS A 211 7.18 23.56 2.04
C CYS A 211 7.59 24.10 0.66
N LYS A 212 8.91 24.11 0.42
CA LYS A 212 9.48 24.47 -0.87
C LYS A 212 9.04 23.46 -1.92
N ASN A 213 8.69 23.96 -3.11
CA ASN A 213 8.29 23.14 -4.25
C ASN A 213 7.17 22.14 -3.89
N ALA A 214 6.23 22.56 -3.07
CA ALA A 214 5.05 21.78 -2.72
C ALA A 214 3.77 22.49 -3.15
N LYS A 215 2.74 21.70 -3.46
CA LYS A 215 1.40 22.17 -3.82
C LYS A 215 0.39 21.40 -2.99
N LEU A 216 -0.43 22.13 -2.24
CA LEU A 216 -1.65 21.58 -1.65
C LEU A 216 -2.71 21.47 -2.75
N VAL A 217 -3.23 20.27 -2.95
CA VAL A 217 -4.37 19.98 -3.82
C VAL A 217 -5.60 19.83 -2.93
N ASN A 218 -6.58 20.71 -3.13
CA ASN A 218 -7.91 20.57 -2.55
C ASN A 218 -8.90 20.45 -3.71
N LEU A 219 -9.46 19.26 -3.90
CA LEU A 219 -10.34 18.98 -5.03
C LEU A 219 -11.60 19.83 -5.05
N ALA A 220 -12.09 20.28 -3.89
CA ALA A 220 -13.24 21.18 -3.84
C ALA A 220 -12.99 22.53 -4.55
N ALA A 221 -11.73 22.87 -4.84
CA ALA A 221 -11.37 24.06 -5.61
C ALA A 221 -11.33 23.85 -7.13
N TYR A 222 -11.54 22.62 -7.61
CA TYR A 222 -11.50 22.27 -9.04
C TYR A 222 -12.91 22.10 -9.61
N SER A 223 -13.01 22.15 -10.95
CA SER A 223 -14.26 21.86 -11.65
C SER A 223 -14.69 20.39 -11.48
N ASN A 224 -15.99 20.11 -11.47
CA ASN A 224 -16.52 18.75 -11.61
C ASN A 224 -16.36 18.19 -13.03
N ASP A 225 -15.99 19.01 -14.02
CA ASP A 225 -15.78 18.57 -15.40
C ASP A 225 -14.36 18.01 -15.60
N PRO A 226 -14.18 16.72 -15.97
CA PRO A 226 -12.87 16.13 -16.25
C PRO A 226 -12.07 16.85 -17.32
N ALA A 227 -12.72 17.49 -18.30
CA ALA A 227 -12.02 18.28 -19.30
C ALA A 227 -11.24 19.44 -18.68
N ILE A 228 -11.84 20.08 -17.68
CA ILE A 228 -11.32 21.28 -17.04
C ILE A 228 -10.39 20.90 -15.89
N TYR A 229 -10.81 19.98 -15.02
CA TYR A 229 -10.05 19.69 -13.81
C TYR A 229 -8.74 18.97 -14.10
N LEU A 230 -8.70 18.05 -15.07
CA LEU A 230 -7.48 17.28 -15.35
C LEU A 230 -6.38 18.21 -15.87
N GLU A 231 -6.68 19.07 -16.83
CA GLU A 231 -5.70 20.02 -17.36
C GLU A 231 -5.22 20.99 -16.27
N GLN A 232 -6.15 21.54 -15.47
CA GLN A 232 -5.79 22.47 -14.40
C GLN A 232 -4.94 21.80 -13.32
N LEU A 233 -5.26 20.57 -12.92
CA LEU A 233 -4.48 19.81 -11.95
C LEU A 233 -3.05 19.56 -12.44
N TYR A 234 -2.89 19.12 -13.69
CA TYR A 234 -1.56 18.94 -14.27
C TYR A 234 -0.80 20.26 -14.37
N LYS A 235 -1.46 21.36 -14.78
CA LYS A 235 -0.85 22.70 -14.82
C LYS A 235 -0.34 23.11 -13.44
N ASP A 236 -1.17 22.97 -12.41
CA ASP A 236 -0.82 23.31 -11.04
C ASP A 236 0.40 22.55 -10.53
N ILE A 237 0.50 21.25 -10.85
CA ILE A 237 1.66 20.42 -10.48
C ILE A 237 2.90 20.75 -11.31
N SER A 238 2.75 21.05 -12.61
CA SER A 238 3.89 21.42 -13.46
C SER A 238 4.58 22.71 -13.01
N MET A 239 3.89 23.60 -12.29
CA MET A 239 4.46 24.83 -11.75
C MET A 239 5.48 24.60 -10.63
N LEU A 240 5.54 23.39 -10.05
CA LEU A 240 6.51 23.07 -8.99
C LEU A 240 7.96 23.12 -9.47
N LEU A 241 8.21 22.88 -10.76
CA LEU A 241 9.52 22.99 -11.39
C LEU A 241 9.39 23.55 -12.80
N PRO A 242 10.15 24.60 -13.17
CA PRO A 242 10.07 25.19 -14.51
C PRO A 242 10.26 24.20 -15.66
N GLY A 243 11.07 23.16 -15.46
CA GLY A 243 11.33 22.12 -16.46
C GLY A 243 10.16 21.17 -16.76
N LEU A 244 9.07 21.25 -15.99
CA LEU A 244 7.87 20.43 -16.16
C LEU A 244 6.75 21.14 -16.93
N ALA A 245 6.95 22.41 -17.29
CA ALA A 245 5.98 23.15 -18.09
C ALA A 245 5.67 22.40 -19.39
N PHE A 246 4.39 22.26 -19.69
CA PHE A 246 3.92 21.48 -20.84
C PHE A 246 2.99 22.28 -21.76
N SER A 247 2.79 21.72 -22.94
CA SER A 247 1.85 22.17 -23.97
C SER A 247 1.06 20.98 -24.53
N ASN A 248 0.09 21.25 -25.40
CA ASN A 248 -0.70 20.23 -26.11
C ASN A 248 -1.34 19.19 -25.18
N PHE A 249 -1.92 19.65 -24.07
CA PHE A 249 -2.66 18.76 -23.18
C PHE A 249 -3.84 18.15 -23.92
N SER A 250 -3.97 16.83 -23.82
CA SER A 250 -5.16 16.11 -24.24
C SER A 250 -5.43 14.96 -23.28
N TYR A 251 -6.70 14.58 -23.19
CA TYR A 251 -7.10 13.45 -22.37
C TYR A 251 -8.19 12.64 -23.07
N LYS A 252 -8.29 11.36 -22.73
CA LYS A 252 -9.39 10.48 -23.10
C LYS A 252 -9.71 9.56 -21.93
N ILE A 253 -10.99 9.38 -21.62
CA ILE A 253 -11.43 8.38 -20.64
C ILE A 253 -11.83 7.11 -21.38
N VAL A 254 -11.29 5.96 -20.98
CA VAL A 254 -11.59 4.63 -21.55
C VAL A 254 -11.88 3.64 -20.42
N ALA A 255 -12.63 2.58 -20.71
CA ALA A 255 -12.82 1.50 -19.75
C ALA A 255 -11.49 0.78 -19.46
N ASP A 256 -11.24 0.44 -18.20
CA ASP A 256 -10.10 -0.39 -17.81
C ASP A 256 -10.47 -1.87 -17.97
N THR A 257 -10.03 -2.51 -19.06
CA THR A 257 -10.30 -3.93 -19.31
C THR A 257 -9.29 -4.85 -18.63
N SER A 258 -8.33 -4.30 -17.86
CA SER A 258 -7.28 -5.09 -17.21
C SER A 258 -7.67 -5.62 -15.83
N THR A 259 -8.82 -5.20 -15.30
CA THR A 259 -9.32 -5.63 -13.99
C THR A 259 -10.79 -6.01 -14.08
N ASP A 260 -11.23 -6.96 -13.26
CA ASP A 260 -12.66 -7.28 -13.09
C ASP A 260 -13.45 -6.19 -12.34
N LEU A 261 -12.78 -5.10 -11.95
CA LEU A 261 -13.40 -3.94 -11.33
C LEU A 261 -13.87 -2.99 -12.44
N ASP A 262 -15.06 -2.41 -12.28
CA ASP A 262 -15.62 -1.36 -13.18
C ASP A 262 -14.84 -0.03 -13.07
N LEU A 263 -13.57 -0.06 -13.46
CA LEU A 263 -12.65 1.07 -13.44
C LEU A 263 -12.53 1.69 -14.83
N ASN A 264 -12.18 2.96 -14.86
CA ASN A 264 -11.84 3.68 -16.08
C ASN A 264 -10.41 4.19 -16.00
N LEU A 265 -9.79 4.42 -17.14
CA LEU A 265 -8.47 5.03 -17.28
C LEU A 265 -8.63 6.40 -17.93
N ALA A 266 -8.02 7.44 -17.34
CA ALA A 266 -7.70 8.65 -18.07
C ALA A 266 -6.35 8.48 -18.75
N GLN A 267 -6.37 8.46 -20.08
CA GLN A 267 -5.19 8.52 -20.94
C GLN A 267 -4.84 9.98 -21.16
N ILE A 268 -3.78 10.46 -20.50
CA ILE A 268 -3.26 11.84 -20.60
C ILE A 268 -2.11 11.87 -21.59
N SER A 269 -2.06 12.91 -22.42
CA SER A 269 -0.90 13.21 -23.29
C SER A 269 -0.51 14.67 -23.15
N VAL A 270 0.79 14.95 -23.00
CA VAL A 270 1.36 16.30 -22.92
C VAL A 270 2.69 16.39 -23.65
N THR A 271 3.03 17.56 -24.17
CA THR A 271 4.34 17.84 -24.76
C THR A 271 5.21 18.64 -23.79
N ILE A 272 6.34 18.08 -23.35
CA ILE A 272 7.33 18.74 -22.49
C ILE A 272 8.68 18.70 -23.20
N ASN A 273 9.35 19.85 -23.32
CA ASN A 273 10.64 19.99 -24.02
C ASN A 273 10.65 19.38 -25.44
N GLY A 274 9.51 19.46 -26.15
CA GLY A 274 9.36 18.92 -27.51
C GLY A 274 9.11 17.40 -27.58
N VAL A 275 9.10 16.70 -26.45
CA VAL A 275 8.78 15.26 -26.37
C VAL A 275 7.34 15.08 -25.94
N ASN A 276 6.60 14.21 -26.65
CA ASN A 276 5.26 13.82 -26.25
C ASN A 276 5.32 12.70 -25.21
N TYR A 277 4.74 12.94 -24.04
CA TYR A 277 4.59 11.98 -22.96
C TYR A 277 3.12 11.55 -22.88
N LYS A 278 2.92 10.26 -22.66
CA LYS A 278 1.60 9.69 -22.36
C LYS A 278 1.64 8.95 -21.04
N GLN A 279 0.51 8.96 -20.35
CA GLN A 279 0.26 8.16 -19.16
C GLN A 279 -1.20 7.73 -19.14
N SER A 280 -1.46 6.53 -18.62
CA SER A 280 -2.80 6.15 -18.15
C SER A 280 -2.85 6.24 -16.63
N THR A 281 -3.90 6.87 -16.09
CA THR A 281 -4.14 6.97 -14.65
C THR A 281 -5.54 6.44 -14.35
N ARG A 282 -5.67 5.61 -13.32
CA ARG A 282 -6.97 5.09 -12.91
C ARG A 282 -7.90 6.20 -12.45
N ILE A 283 -9.17 6.08 -12.83
CA ILE A 283 -10.26 6.91 -12.39
C ILE A 283 -11.41 6.01 -11.90
N LYS A 284 -11.71 6.08 -10.60
CA LYS A 284 -12.85 5.35 -10.03
C LYS A 284 -14.14 6.07 -10.40
N LEU A 285 -14.92 5.54 -11.35
CA LEU A 285 -16.28 6.03 -11.62
C LEU A 285 -17.34 5.41 -10.70
N ILE A 286 -16.96 4.41 -9.91
CA ILE A 286 -17.85 3.67 -9.01
C ILE A 286 -18.40 4.65 -7.96
N GLU A 287 -19.73 4.79 -7.92
CA GLU A 287 -20.57 5.82 -7.25
C GLU A 287 -21.09 6.98 -8.12
N ALA A 288 -20.89 6.96 -9.44
CA ALA A 288 -21.56 7.89 -10.36
C ALA A 288 -23.10 7.75 -10.40
N GLU A 289 -23.68 6.68 -9.84
CA GLU A 289 -25.13 6.53 -9.73
C GLU A 289 -25.74 7.32 -8.55
N GLN A 290 -24.93 7.81 -7.60
CA GLN A 290 -25.44 8.51 -6.41
C GLN A 290 -24.86 9.91 -6.20
N SER A 291 -23.77 10.30 -6.90
CA SER A 291 -23.28 11.68 -6.89
C SER A 291 -22.74 12.12 -8.25
N ASP A 292 -23.23 13.27 -8.75
CA ASP A 292 -22.79 13.93 -10.00
C ASP A 292 -21.35 14.50 -9.94
N SER A 293 -20.54 14.10 -8.95
CA SER A 293 -19.20 14.65 -8.74
C SER A 293 -18.14 13.76 -9.38
N TYR A 294 -17.33 14.32 -10.29
CA TYR A 294 -16.08 13.67 -10.72
C TYR A 294 -14.87 14.01 -9.83
N LEU A 295 -15.05 14.90 -8.84
CA LEU A 295 -14.03 15.20 -7.86
C LEU A 295 -13.79 13.99 -6.96
N GLY A 296 -12.52 13.63 -6.79
CA GLY A 296 -12.06 12.52 -5.94
C GLY A 296 -11.77 11.26 -6.71
N LYS A 297 -12.01 11.25 -8.03
CA LYS A 297 -11.99 10.03 -8.83
C LYS A 297 -10.63 9.70 -9.42
N ILE A 298 -9.75 10.68 -9.64
CA ILE A 298 -8.38 10.41 -10.12
C ILE A 298 -7.55 9.71 -9.05
N ASP A 299 -6.81 8.68 -9.45
CA ASP A 299 -5.85 8.05 -8.57
C ASP A 299 -4.68 9.00 -8.29
N ARG A 300 -4.72 9.57 -7.08
CA ARG A 300 -3.72 10.52 -6.59
C ARG A 300 -2.31 9.92 -6.47
N ARG A 301 -2.18 8.59 -6.43
CA ARG A 301 -0.88 7.89 -6.36
C ARG A 301 -0.24 7.72 -7.73
N GLU A 302 -1.03 7.79 -8.80
CA GLU A 302 -0.54 7.55 -10.15
C GLU A 302 -0.37 8.86 -10.94
N PHE A 303 -1.26 9.84 -10.79
CA PHE A 303 -1.35 10.93 -11.78
C PHE A 303 -0.07 11.77 -11.97
N TYR A 304 0.79 11.88 -10.96
CA TYR A 304 2.02 12.67 -11.06
C TYR A 304 3.20 11.88 -11.62
N THR A 305 3.08 10.56 -11.85
CA THR A 305 4.21 9.73 -12.30
C THR A 305 4.67 10.08 -13.71
N LEU A 306 3.81 10.66 -14.57
CA LEU A 306 4.23 11.28 -15.84
C LEU A 306 5.32 12.33 -15.63
N PHE A 307 5.20 13.17 -14.60
CA PHE A 307 6.23 14.16 -14.30
C PHE A 307 7.51 13.50 -13.74
N ASN A 308 7.38 12.42 -12.96
CA ASN A 308 8.57 11.66 -12.51
C ASN A 308 9.33 11.06 -13.68
N LYS A 309 8.62 10.56 -14.69
CA LYS A 309 9.23 10.10 -15.96
C LYS A 309 10.00 11.20 -16.67
N VAL A 310 9.43 12.39 -16.78
CA VAL A 310 10.12 13.56 -17.34
C VAL A 310 11.38 13.89 -16.53
N LEU A 311 11.29 13.87 -15.19
CA LEU A 311 12.44 14.13 -14.31
C LEU A 311 13.55 13.08 -14.46
N ILE A 312 13.20 11.81 -14.68
CA ILE A 312 14.17 10.74 -14.98
C ILE A 312 14.87 11.04 -16.31
N GLU A 313 14.14 11.43 -17.36
CA GLU A 313 14.72 11.77 -18.66
C GLU A 313 15.60 13.03 -18.62
N MET A 314 15.30 13.96 -17.71
CA MET A 314 16.14 15.14 -17.43
C MET A 314 17.33 14.83 -16.51
N GLU A 315 17.55 13.56 -16.13
CA GLU A 315 18.57 13.12 -15.17
C GLU A 315 18.49 13.88 -13.84
N SER A 316 17.29 14.29 -13.45
CA SER A 316 17.07 15.03 -12.21
C SER A 316 17.28 14.12 -11.00
N PRO A 317 17.95 14.58 -9.93
CA PRO A 317 18.03 13.84 -8.67
C PRO A 317 16.73 13.92 -7.85
N LYS A 318 15.70 14.60 -8.36
CA LYS A 318 14.45 14.89 -7.65
C LYS A 318 13.29 14.07 -8.20
N ARG A 319 12.31 13.77 -7.36
CA ARG A 319 11.02 13.17 -7.73
C ARG A 319 9.90 13.96 -7.07
N LEU A 320 8.72 13.93 -7.69
CA LEU A 320 7.46 14.33 -7.11
C LEU A 320 6.97 13.19 -6.22
N HIS A 321 6.51 13.54 -5.02
CA HIS A 321 5.95 12.61 -4.05
C HIS A 321 4.55 13.07 -3.66
N LEU A 322 3.65 12.11 -3.48
CA LEU A 322 2.37 12.34 -2.80
C LEU A 322 2.64 12.59 -1.31
N LEU A 323 2.16 13.72 -0.79
CA LEU A 323 2.05 13.96 0.64
C LEU A 323 0.62 13.66 1.09
N GLU A 324 0.46 12.62 1.89
CA GLU A 324 -0.81 12.29 2.51
C GLU A 324 -0.70 12.27 4.02
N GLN A 325 -1.82 12.55 4.71
CA GLN A 325 -1.87 12.28 6.13
C GLN A 325 -1.62 10.79 6.33
N ASN A 326 -0.67 10.43 7.19
CA ASN A 326 -0.39 9.04 7.50
C ASN A 326 -1.69 8.42 8.01
N GLY A 327 -2.19 7.43 7.27
CA GLY A 327 -3.49 6.81 7.53
C GLY A 327 -3.43 6.06 8.84
N ILE A 328 -3.67 6.75 9.96
CA ILE A 328 -3.79 6.07 11.23
C ILE A 328 -5.08 5.26 11.17
N PHE A 329 -4.94 3.94 11.30
CA PHE A 329 -6.00 2.95 11.15
C PHE A 329 -7.37 3.42 11.69
N GLY A 330 -8.33 3.73 10.82
CA GLY A 330 -9.68 4.15 11.24
C GLY A 330 -9.97 5.65 11.14
N LEU A 331 -8.96 6.50 10.95
CA LEU A 331 -9.19 7.82 10.35
C LEU A 331 -9.28 7.62 8.83
N ILE A 332 -10.47 7.82 8.27
CA ILE A 332 -10.65 7.81 6.81
C ILE A 332 -9.78 8.95 6.27
N PRO A 333 -8.74 8.65 5.46
CA PRO A 333 -7.94 9.70 4.84
C PRO A 333 -8.87 10.64 4.10
N ASN A 334 -8.66 11.96 4.22
CA ASN A 334 -9.40 12.88 3.39
C ASN A 334 -8.95 12.67 1.94
N TYR A 335 -9.76 11.96 1.14
CA TYR A 335 -9.43 11.68 -0.26
C TYR A 335 -9.53 12.89 -1.17
N THR A 336 -9.99 14.03 -0.66
CA THR A 336 -10.17 15.27 -1.43
C THR A 336 -9.06 16.30 -1.19
N ILE A 337 -8.20 16.10 -0.17
CA ILE A 337 -7.10 17.01 0.16
C ILE A 337 -5.80 16.20 0.30
N TRP A 338 -4.78 16.58 -0.46
CA TRP A 338 -3.44 16.00 -0.38
C TRP A 338 -2.40 17.01 -0.85
N GLY A 339 -1.12 16.71 -0.68
CA GLY A 339 -0.03 17.50 -1.26
C GLY A 339 0.72 16.74 -2.34
N ILE A 340 1.40 17.50 -3.20
CA ILE A 340 2.49 17.02 -4.03
C ILE A 340 3.72 17.83 -3.68
N ILE A 341 4.88 17.18 -3.52
CA ILE A 341 6.14 17.85 -3.20
C ILE A 341 7.27 17.29 -4.03
N VAL A 342 8.23 18.15 -4.38
CA VAL A 342 9.46 17.74 -5.05
C VAL A 342 10.56 17.48 -4.01
N LEU A 343 11.08 16.26 -3.95
CA LEU A 343 12.10 15.85 -2.98
C LEU A 343 13.30 15.18 -3.66
N GLU A 344 14.47 15.35 -3.05
CA GLU A 344 15.62 14.45 -3.22
C GLU A 344 15.46 13.21 -2.33
N LYS A 345 16.23 12.15 -2.61
CA LYS A 345 16.12 10.87 -1.87
C LYS A 345 16.30 11.03 -0.36
N ASN A 346 17.32 11.77 0.07
CA ASN A 346 17.59 12.06 1.49
C ASN A 346 16.47 12.87 2.16
N GLN A 347 15.82 13.75 1.41
CA GLN A 347 14.68 14.55 1.89
C GLN A 347 13.42 13.69 2.05
N MET A 348 13.16 12.77 1.11
CA MET A 348 12.09 11.78 1.22
C MET A 348 12.25 10.90 2.46
N GLU A 349 13.47 10.42 2.75
CA GLU A 349 13.74 9.58 3.91
C GLU A 349 13.30 10.23 5.24
N MET A 350 13.34 11.56 5.37
CA MET A 350 12.86 12.26 6.57
C MET A 350 11.38 11.93 6.87
N PHE A 351 10.52 11.91 5.84
CA PHE A 351 9.10 11.58 5.99
C PHE A 351 8.86 10.10 6.36
N HIS A 352 9.87 9.23 6.25
CA HIS A 352 9.77 7.80 6.53
C HIS A 352 10.55 7.34 7.77
N ARG A 353 11.49 8.14 8.29
CA ARG A 353 12.21 7.84 9.55
C ARG A 353 11.27 7.63 10.73
N LEU A 354 10.02 8.10 10.59
CA LEU A 354 8.98 8.15 11.61
C LEU A 354 7.87 7.09 11.38
N ASP A 355 8.01 6.23 10.36
CA ASP A 355 7.08 5.12 10.05
C ASP A 355 7.40 3.82 10.84
N GLY A 356 8.45 3.84 11.67
CA GLY A 356 8.84 2.69 12.49
C GLY A 356 7.79 2.35 13.55
N PHE A 357 7.14 1.20 13.43
CA PHE A 357 6.11 0.69 14.37
C PHE A 357 6.55 0.68 15.86
N LEU A 358 7.86 0.74 16.12
CA LEU A 358 8.46 0.64 17.45
C LEU A 358 8.83 1.99 18.08
N ASP A 359 8.88 3.10 17.32
CA ASP A 359 9.20 4.42 17.87
C ASP A 359 7.91 5.25 18.04
N ILE A 360 7.12 4.83 19.03
CA ILE A 360 5.79 5.38 19.36
C ILE A 360 5.87 6.87 19.74
N GLY A 361 7.06 7.40 20.02
CA GLY A 361 7.26 8.78 20.47
C GLY A 361 7.41 9.82 19.37
N LYS A 362 7.61 9.42 18.10
CA LYS A 362 7.88 10.35 17.00
C LYS A 362 7.21 9.89 15.71
N ARG A 363 5.89 9.92 15.63
CA ARG A 363 5.18 9.65 14.37
C ARG A 363 5.05 10.93 13.55
N ALA A 364 5.46 10.90 12.29
CA ALA A 364 5.04 11.92 11.33
C ALA A 364 3.62 11.60 10.89
N TYR A 365 2.74 12.59 11.04
CA TYR A 365 1.38 12.52 10.52
C TYR A 365 1.28 12.92 9.06
N LEU A 366 2.38 13.36 8.45
CA LEU A 366 2.50 13.65 7.03
C LEU A 366 3.51 12.69 6.42
N LYS A 367 3.09 11.91 5.44
CA LYS A 367 3.90 10.86 4.80
C LYS A 367 4.07 11.15 3.31
N ALA A 368 5.30 10.96 2.82
CA ALA A 368 5.59 10.97 1.39
C ALA A 368 5.33 9.59 0.78
N SER A 369 4.97 9.52 -0.50
CA SER A 369 5.02 8.28 -1.27
C SER A 369 6.46 7.80 -1.45
N TYR A 370 6.63 6.48 -1.58
CA TYR A 370 7.90 5.93 -2.04
C TYR A 370 7.99 6.08 -3.55
N GLU A 371 9.01 6.80 -4.00
CA GLU A 371 9.33 6.93 -5.42
C GLU A 371 10.66 6.25 -5.70
N ASN A 372 10.77 5.69 -6.90
CA ASN A 372 12.00 5.06 -7.32
C ASN A 372 12.92 6.07 -8.03
N PHE A 373 14.15 6.16 -7.52
CA PHE A 373 15.19 7.04 -8.03
C PHE A 373 16.09 6.35 -9.06
N ASN A 374 15.92 5.04 -9.28
CA ASN A 374 16.75 4.20 -10.13
C ASN A 374 16.06 3.78 -11.44
N ASN A 375 14.93 4.39 -11.80
CA ASN A 375 14.23 4.11 -13.05
C ASN A 375 15.10 4.43 -14.26
N PHE A 376 14.88 3.69 -15.34
CA PHE A 376 15.62 3.88 -16.58
C PHE A 376 15.05 5.06 -17.37
N SER A 377 15.94 5.92 -17.86
CA SER A 377 15.58 6.97 -18.81
C SER A 377 15.41 6.39 -20.22
N ARG A 378 14.81 7.16 -21.13
CA ARG A 378 14.68 6.79 -22.54
C ARG A 378 16.02 6.43 -23.19
N SER A 379 17.09 7.15 -22.86
CA SER A 379 18.44 6.86 -23.40
C SER A 379 19.00 5.52 -22.91
N VAL A 380 18.80 5.20 -21.62
CA VAL A 380 19.20 3.91 -21.05
C VAL A 380 18.36 2.79 -21.67
N ILE A 381 17.04 2.97 -21.79
CA ILE A 381 16.13 2.02 -22.43
C ILE A 381 16.57 1.75 -23.88
N SER A 382 16.80 2.80 -24.69
CA SER A 382 17.27 2.66 -26.06
C SER A 382 18.57 1.87 -26.16
N LYS A 383 19.55 2.20 -25.30
CA LYS A 383 20.83 1.49 -25.26
C LYS A 383 20.65 0.02 -24.90
N SER A 384 19.82 -0.30 -23.91
CA SER A 384 19.52 -1.68 -23.53
C SER A 384 18.84 -2.45 -24.67
N ILE A 385 17.86 -1.84 -25.36
CA ILE A 385 17.19 -2.46 -26.50
C ILE A 385 18.18 -2.72 -27.65
N ASP A 386 19.06 -1.76 -27.97
CA ASP A 386 20.09 -1.95 -28.99
C ASP A 386 21.06 -3.08 -28.62
N GLU A 387 21.38 -3.22 -27.34
CA GLU A 387 22.23 -4.29 -26.83
C GLU A 387 21.54 -5.66 -26.92
N PHE A 388 20.28 -5.76 -26.52
CA PHE A 388 19.47 -6.97 -26.68
C PHE A 388 19.28 -7.37 -28.16
N GLN A 389 19.12 -6.38 -29.04
CA GLN A 389 19.04 -6.61 -30.48
C GLN A 389 20.36 -7.16 -31.03
N LYS A 390 21.52 -6.62 -30.62
CA LYS A 390 22.85 -7.13 -30.99
C LYS A 390 23.10 -8.55 -30.49
N LEU A 391 22.59 -8.89 -29.31
CA LEU A 391 22.62 -10.26 -28.78
C LEU A 391 21.69 -11.20 -29.53
N GLY A 392 20.79 -10.66 -30.37
CA GLY A 392 19.84 -11.43 -31.15
C GLY A 392 18.65 -11.93 -30.36
N LEU A 393 18.29 -11.28 -29.25
CA LEU A 393 17.11 -11.65 -28.45
C LEU A 393 15.78 -11.36 -29.17
N PHE A 394 15.80 -10.49 -30.19
CA PHE A 394 14.63 -10.11 -30.98
C PHE A 394 14.62 -10.72 -32.39
N LYS A 395 15.41 -11.77 -32.63
CA LYS A 395 15.56 -12.37 -33.98
C LYS A 395 14.26 -12.97 -34.53
N ASN A 396 13.35 -13.40 -33.66
CA ASN A 396 12.04 -13.93 -34.01
C ASN A 396 10.98 -12.85 -34.22
N LEU A 397 11.28 -11.58 -33.93
CA LEU A 397 10.32 -10.49 -34.00
C LEU A 397 10.42 -9.75 -35.33
N SER A 398 9.27 -9.35 -35.84
CA SER A 398 9.15 -8.41 -36.95
C SER A 398 9.59 -7.00 -36.53
N GLU A 399 9.91 -6.17 -37.53
CA GLU A 399 10.23 -4.75 -37.28
C GLU A 399 9.06 -4.00 -36.64
N ASP A 400 7.83 -4.34 -37.00
CA ASP A 400 6.61 -3.76 -36.44
C ASP A 400 6.41 -4.15 -34.97
N GLU A 401 6.67 -5.41 -34.59
CA GLU A 401 6.64 -5.85 -33.18
C GLU A 401 7.71 -5.15 -32.35
N ILE A 402 8.94 -5.03 -32.87
CA ILE A 402 10.03 -4.31 -32.20
C ILE A 402 9.66 -2.84 -32.00
N LYS A 403 9.05 -2.22 -33.02
CA LYS A 403 8.61 -0.83 -32.95
C LYS A 403 7.50 -0.64 -31.93
N ALA A 404 6.47 -1.49 -31.95
CA ALA A 404 5.36 -1.44 -31.00
C ALA A 404 5.84 -1.64 -29.55
N ALA A 405 6.71 -2.63 -29.31
CA ALA A 405 7.30 -2.87 -27.99
C ALA A 405 8.15 -1.68 -27.52
N LYS A 406 8.96 -1.06 -28.40
CA LYS A 406 9.70 0.17 -28.08
C LYS A 406 8.76 1.29 -27.64
N GLU A 407 7.67 1.52 -28.37
CA GLU A 407 6.67 2.53 -28.03
C GLU A 407 6.03 2.23 -26.66
N GLU A 408 5.66 0.98 -26.39
CA GLU A 408 5.11 0.55 -25.09
C GLU A 408 6.09 0.80 -23.93
N VAL A 409 7.35 0.36 -24.07
CA VAL A 409 8.38 0.56 -23.03
C VAL A 409 8.61 2.04 -22.76
N PHE A 410 8.58 2.88 -23.80
CA PHE A 410 8.69 4.33 -23.65
C PHE A 410 7.44 5.00 -23.09
N GLU A 411 6.32 4.30 -22.93
CA GLU A 411 5.07 4.80 -22.35
C GLU A 411 4.89 4.37 -20.88
N LYS A 412 5.48 3.25 -20.44
CA LYS A 412 5.47 2.82 -19.03
C LYS A 412 6.64 3.33 -18.18
N GLU A 413 6.62 3.04 -16.88
CA GLU A 413 7.78 3.17 -16.00
C GLU A 413 8.61 1.90 -16.10
N VAL A 414 9.93 2.05 -16.16
CA VAL A 414 10.88 0.95 -16.36
C VAL A 414 11.89 1.00 -15.22
N TYR A 415 11.91 -0.07 -14.42
CA TYR A 415 12.74 -0.19 -13.22
C TYR A 415 13.95 -1.09 -13.45
N SER A 416 13.85 -1.98 -14.43
CA SER A 416 14.87 -2.97 -14.73
C SER A 416 14.97 -3.25 -16.23
N ALA A 417 16.06 -3.90 -16.62
CA ALA A 417 16.22 -4.40 -17.98
C ALA A 417 15.27 -5.57 -18.29
N GLN A 418 14.75 -6.26 -17.27
CA GLN A 418 13.70 -7.26 -17.42
C GLN A 418 12.38 -6.61 -17.86
N ASP A 419 12.00 -5.48 -17.28
CA ASP A 419 10.77 -4.75 -17.65
C ASP A 419 10.75 -4.34 -19.11
N ILE A 420 11.94 -4.06 -19.67
CA ILE A 420 12.13 -3.81 -21.11
C ILE A 420 11.78 -5.06 -21.89
N LEU A 421 12.40 -6.20 -21.58
CA LEU A 421 12.20 -7.46 -22.31
C LEU A 421 10.75 -7.96 -22.23
N LEU A 422 10.05 -7.70 -21.12
CA LEU A 422 8.64 -8.07 -20.94
C LEU A 422 7.68 -7.41 -21.93
N ALA A 423 8.06 -6.28 -22.54
CA ALA A 423 7.24 -5.63 -23.58
C ALA A 423 7.40 -6.28 -24.97
N PHE A 424 8.43 -7.09 -25.17
CA PHE A 424 8.69 -7.71 -26.46
C PHE A 424 8.01 -9.08 -26.52
N PRO A 425 7.08 -9.29 -27.47
CA PRO A 425 6.31 -10.53 -27.54
C PRO A 425 7.25 -11.72 -27.78
N ASN A 426 6.94 -12.88 -27.21
CA ASN A 426 7.70 -14.11 -27.43
C ASN A 426 9.22 -14.00 -27.10
N VAL A 427 9.62 -13.12 -26.18
CA VAL A 427 11.00 -13.03 -25.67
C VAL A 427 11.09 -13.56 -24.24
N VAL A 428 10.16 -13.13 -23.40
CA VAL A 428 10.01 -13.60 -22.02
C VAL A 428 8.59 -14.13 -21.86
N TYR A 429 8.46 -15.28 -21.20
CA TYR A 429 7.17 -15.81 -20.79
C TYR A 429 6.98 -15.60 -19.30
N VAL A 430 5.87 -14.96 -18.92
CA VAL A 430 5.46 -14.76 -17.52
C VAL A 430 4.24 -15.59 -17.24
N PHE A 431 4.26 -16.34 -16.15
CA PHE A 431 3.13 -17.15 -15.72
C PHE A 431 3.03 -17.16 -14.19
N ASP A 432 1.81 -17.37 -13.72
CA ASP A 432 1.53 -17.69 -12.33
C ASP A 432 2.00 -19.12 -12.05
N VAL A 433 2.73 -19.32 -10.95
CA VAL A 433 3.18 -20.65 -10.55
C VAL A 433 2.07 -21.46 -9.89
N GLU A 434 0.97 -20.81 -9.51
CA GLU A 434 -0.27 -21.44 -9.06
C GLU A 434 -1.09 -21.93 -10.27
N LEU A 435 -1.39 -23.22 -10.30
CA LEU A 435 -1.98 -23.97 -11.41
C LEU A 435 -3.50 -24.17 -11.27
N GLY A 436 -4.10 -23.70 -10.16
CA GLY A 436 -5.48 -24.01 -9.76
C GLY A 436 -6.58 -23.53 -10.73
N ASN A 437 -6.23 -22.63 -11.65
CA ASN A 437 -7.13 -22.03 -12.64
C ASN A 437 -6.97 -22.60 -14.07
N ILE A 438 -6.07 -23.57 -14.30
CA ILE A 438 -5.74 -24.08 -15.64
C ILE A 438 -5.95 -25.60 -15.74
N ASP A 439 -6.70 -26.04 -16.76
CA ASP A 439 -7.00 -27.46 -16.99
C ASP A 439 -5.77 -28.29 -17.41
N SER A 440 -4.79 -27.67 -18.06
CA SER A 440 -3.62 -28.32 -18.69
C SER A 440 -2.35 -27.45 -18.62
N PRO A 441 -1.88 -27.13 -17.40
CA PRO A 441 -0.85 -26.11 -17.17
C PRO A 441 0.49 -26.42 -17.84
N TYR A 442 0.92 -27.68 -17.84
CA TYR A 442 2.20 -28.07 -18.43
C TYR A 442 2.13 -28.13 -19.95
N THR A 443 0.96 -28.41 -20.52
CA THR A 443 0.75 -28.30 -21.97
C THR A 443 0.88 -26.86 -22.44
N GLU A 444 0.28 -25.92 -21.69
CA GLU A 444 0.41 -24.49 -21.96
C GLU A 444 1.87 -24.03 -21.84
N LEU A 445 2.54 -24.35 -20.73
CA LEU A 445 3.94 -24.02 -20.51
C LEU A 445 4.84 -24.49 -21.66
N LEU A 446 4.70 -25.73 -22.12
CA LEU A 446 5.48 -26.24 -23.25
C LEU A 446 5.23 -25.47 -24.56
N ARG A 447 3.99 -25.02 -24.80
CA ARG A 447 3.65 -24.22 -25.98
C ARG A 447 4.27 -22.83 -25.90
N GLU A 448 4.21 -22.19 -24.74
CA GLU A 448 4.80 -20.86 -24.55
C GLU A 448 6.33 -20.90 -24.56
N PHE A 449 6.93 -21.94 -23.98
CA PHE A 449 8.37 -22.21 -24.08
C PHE A 449 8.80 -22.40 -25.53
N SER A 450 7.96 -23.03 -26.34
CA SER A 450 8.23 -23.17 -27.76
C SER A 450 8.34 -21.81 -28.46
N LYS A 451 7.41 -20.89 -28.18
CA LYS A 451 7.39 -19.55 -28.77
C LYS A 451 8.63 -18.73 -28.41
N ILE A 452 9.06 -18.75 -27.14
CA ILE A 452 10.22 -17.97 -26.68
C ILE A 452 11.57 -18.59 -27.04
N SER A 453 11.60 -19.86 -27.48
CA SER A 453 12.84 -20.58 -27.80
C SER A 453 13.47 -20.23 -29.16
N ASN A 454 12.90 -19.29 -29.93
CA ASN A 454 13.37 -18.97 -31.28
C ASN A 454 13.43 -20.19 -32.23
N SER A 455 12.45 -21.09 -32.15
CA SER A 455 12.37 -22.36 -32.90
C SER A 455 13.42 -23.43 -32.52
N GLU A 456 14.21 -23.22 -31.47
CA GLU A 456 15.17 -24.22 -30.97
C GLU A 456 14.47 -25.35 -30.19
N PHE A 457 13.29 -25.09 -29.62
CA PHE A 457 12.47 -26.06 -28.91
C PHE A 457 11.05 -26.08 -29.48
N LEU A 458 10.73 -27.10 -30.27
CA LEU A 458 9.44 -27.27 -30.95
C LEU A 458 8.78 -28.60 -30.55
N PRO A 459 8.29 -28.72 -29.30
CA PRO A 459 7.58 -29.92 -28.87
C PRO A 459 6.26 -30.09 -29.64
N TYR A 460 5.90 -31.35 -29.94
CA TYR A 460 4.64 -31.72 -30.57
C TYR A 460 4.00 -32.91 -29.85
N ALA A 461 2.74 -33.22 -30.18
CA ALA A 461 1.98 -34.27 -29.50
C ALA A 461 1.99 -34.12 -27.96
N ILE A 462 1.72 -32.90 -27.50
CA ILE A 462 1.79 -32.52 -26.08
C ILE A 462 0.51 -32.93 -25.36
N SER A 463 0.66 -33.54 -24.17
CA SER A 463 -0.43 -33.79 -23.23
C SER A 463 0.11 -33.78 -21.80
N ASP A 464 -0.66 -33.27 -20.85
CA ASP A 464 -0.42 -33.39 -19.42
C ASP A 464 -1.68 -33.92 -18.76
N ALA A 465 -1.65 -35.16 -18.27
CA ALA A 465 -2.76 -35.69 -17.49
C ALA A 465 -2.73 -35.07 -16.08
N PHE A 466 -3.00 -33.76 -15.99
CA PHE A 466 -3.01 -32.97 -14.77
C PHE A 466 -4.22 -33.38 -13.91
N ASN A 467 -3.98 -33.60 -12.61
CA ASN A 467 -5.02 -33.95 -11.65
C ASN A 467 -4.65 -33.36 -10.30
N ILE A 468 -5.25 -32.22 -9.99
CA ILE A 468 -5.04 -31.49 -8.73
C ILE A 468 -5.49 -32.30 -7.51
N GLU A 469 -6.60 -33.04 -7.59
CA GLU A 469 -7.11 -33.87 -6.48
C GLU A 469 -6.13 -34.99 -6.07
N LYS A 470 -5.29 -35.41 -7.01
CA LYS A 470 -4.27 -36.44 -6.81
C LYS A 470 -2.86 -35.88 -6.71
N GLU A 471 -2.70 -34.55 -6.76
CA GLU A 471 -1.42 -33.87 -6.63
C GLU A 471 -0.37 -34.38 -7.64
N ILE A 472 -0.81 -34.71 -8.86
CA ILE A 472 0.06 -35.27 -9.90
C ILE A 472 -0.24 -34.72 -11.29
N ALA A 473 0.80 -34.68 -12.12
CA ALA A 473 0.67 -34.50 -13.56
C ALA A 473 1.55 -35.50 -14.31
N LEU A 474 1.05 -36.06 -15.41
CA LEU A 474 1.87 -36.86 -16.32
C LEU A 474 2.04 -36.12 -17.64
N ILE A 475 3.17 -35.42 -17.77
CA ILE A 475 3.53 -34.72 -18.99
C ILE A 475 4.11 -35.69 -20.03
N ARG A 476 3.69 -35.53 -21.28
CA ARG A 476 4.17 -36.26 -22.45
C ARG A 476 4.27 -35.31 -23.64
N PHE A 477 5.35 -35.40 -24.39
CA PHE A 477 5.51 -34.70 -25.66
C PHE A 477 6.55 -35.42 -26.52
N SER A 478 6.60 -35.06 -27.80
CA SER A 478 7.66 -35.49 -28.71
C SER A 478 8.50 -34.31 -29.16
N PHE A 479 9.81 -34.52 -29.29
CA PHE A 479 10.76 -33.52 -29.75
C PHE A 479 11.92 -34.21 -30.48
N ASN A 480 12.30 -33.70 -31.66
CA ASN A 480 13.33 -34.30 -32.53
C ASN A 480 13.17 -35.82 -32.76
N GLY A 481 11.94 -36.28 -32.97
CA GLY A 481 11.63 -37.69 -33.25
C GLY A 481 11.67 -38.62 -32.03
N LYS A 482 11.91 -38.10 -30.83
CA LYS A 482 11.88 -38.85 -29.57
C LYS A 482 10.67 -38.47 -28.74
N THR A 483 10.15 -39.44 -27.98
CA THR A 483 9.05 -39.21 -27.04
C THR A 483 9.58 -39.11 -25.63
N TYR A 484 9.16 -38.06 -24.93
CA TYR A 484 9.52 -37.73 -23.56
C TYR A 484 8.30 -37.84 -22.66
N SER A 485 8.50 -38.35 -21.44
CA SER A 485 7.46 -38.40 -20.43
C SER A 485 8.03 -38.30 -19.03
N LYS A 486 7.36 -37.54 -18.16
CA LYS A 486 7.74 -37.38 -16.76
C LYS A 486 6.46 -37.29 -15.92
N LYS A 487 6.45 -38.01 -14.79
CA LYS A 487 5.46 -37.79 -13.75
C LYS A 487 5.99 -36.68 -12.84
N LEU A 488 5.16 -35.67 -12.60
CA LEU A 488 5.40 -34.52 -11.75
C LEU A 488 4.46 -34.58 -10.54
N THR A 489 4.91 -34.01 -9.43
CA THR A 489 4.17 -33.87 -8.17
C THR A 489 3.71 -32.42 -8.05
N VAL A 490 2.42 -32.22 -7.80
CA VAL A 490 1.81 -30.89 -7.64
C VAL A 490 1.59 -30.70 -6.15
N ASP A 491 2.24 -29.71 -5.53
CA ASP A 491 2.07 -29.42 -4.11
C ASP A 491 0.95 -28.38 -3.98
N ASP A 492 -0.23 -28.78 -3.50
CA ASP A 492 -1.49 -28.04 -3.59
C ASP A 492 -1.84 -27.65 -5.05
N ASP A 493 -1.43 -26.45 -5.47
CA ASP A 493 -1.58 -25.92 -6.81
C ASP A 493 -0.26 -25.42 -7.41
N TRP A 494 0.90 -25.68 -6.79
CA TRP A 494 2.17 -25.15 -7.26
C TRP A 494 2.80 -26.00 -8.37
N ILE A 495 3.44 -25.34 -9.34
CA ILE A 495 4.24 -26.01 -10.37
C ILE A 495 5.38 -26.85 -9.75
N ASP A 496 5.57 -28.07 -10.26
CA ASP A 496 6.68 -28.91 -9.84
C ASP A 496 8.02 -28.33 -10.30
N THR A 497 8.93 -28.08 -9.35
CA THR A 497 10.30 -27.63 -9.64
C THR A 497 11.08 -28.62 -10.54
N GLU A 498 10.74 -29.92 -10.54
CA GLU A 498 11.35 -30.91 -11.43
C GLU A 498 10.99 -30.71 -12.90
N PHE A 499 9.90 -30.00 -13.22
CA PHE A 499 9.44 -29.78 -14.59
C PHE A 499 10.55 -29.19 -15.46
N LEU A 500 11.24 -28.18 -14.96
CA LEU A 500 12.26 -27.50 -15.75
C LEU A 500 13.58 -28.23 -15.81
N LEU A 501 13.96 -28.90 -14.74
CA LEU A 501 15.10 -29.80 -14.79
C LEU A 501 14.88 -30.86 -15.87
N PHE A 502 13.65 -31.38 -15.96
CA PHE A 502 13.26 -32.28 -17.03
C PHE A 502 13.38 -31.62 -18.42
N ILE A 503 12.87 -30.41 -18.64
CA ILE A 503 13.03 -29.70 -19.93
C ILE A 503 14.51 -29.46 -20.26
N SER A 504 15.30 -28.98 -19.31
CA SER A 504 16.75 -28.76 -19.47
C SER A 504 17.48 -30.04 -19.89
N ASN A 505 17.14 -31.18 -19.27
CA ASN A 505 17.71 -32.48 -19.65
C ASN A 505 17.31 -32.89 -21.08
N VAL A 506 16.06 -32.64 -21.49
CA VAL A 506 15.60 -32.91 -22.85
C VAL A 506 16.35 -32.04 -23.88
N LEU A 507 16.57 -30.76 -23.59
CA LEU A 507 17.37 -29.87 -24.44
C LEU A 507 18.82 -30.35 -24.57
N ALA A 508 19.44 -30.72 -23.44
CA ALA A 508 20.81 -31.22 -23.40
C ALA A 508 20.96 -32.54 -24.19
N GLU A 509 20.03 -33.48 -24.04
CA GLU A 509 20.04 -34.75 -24.77
C GLU A 509 19.94 -34.55 -26.29
N ASN A 510 19.16 -33.55 -26.71
CA ASN A 510 19.00 -33.17 -28.11
C ASN A 510 20.07 -32.19 -28.62
N LYS A 511 21.05 -31.82 -27.79
CA LYS A 511 22.15 -30.89 -28.11
C LYS A 511 21.64 -29.54 -28.62
N VAL A 512 20.52 -29.07 -28.09
CA VAL A 512 19.97 -27.75 -28.41
C VAL A 512 20.96 -26.69 -27.93
N ASN A 513 21.22 -25.67 -28.74
CA ASN A 513 22.14 -24.59 -28.40
C ASN A 513 21.45 -23.52 -27.54
N GLY A 514 20.98 -23.91 -26.36
CA GLY A 514 20.39 -22.97 -25.41
C GLY A 514 19.61 -23.67 -24.31
N ASN A 515 19.19 -22.87 -23.33
CA ASN A 515 18.40 -23.32 -22.20
C ASN A 515 17.41 -22.25 -21.76
N PHE A 516 16.42 -22.66 -20.99
CA PHE A 516 15.51 -21.75 -20.29
C PHE A 516 16.16 -21.29 -18.99
N TYR A 517 15.96 -20.03 -18.63
CA TYR A 517 16.48 -19.40 -17.42
C TYR A 517 15.40 -18.56 -16.75
N TYR A 518 15.40 -18.55 -15.41
CA TYR A 518 14.50 -17.71 -14.64
C TYR A 518 15.11 -16.35 -14.36
N PHE A 519 14.28 -15.32 -14.47
CA PHE A 519 14.52 -14.09 -13.74
C PHE A 519 14.31 -14.33 -12.25
N LYS A 520 15.13 -13.67 -11.44
CA LYS A 520 14.93 -13.67 -9.99
C LYS A 520 13.68 -12.86 -9.66
N SER A 521 12.58 -13.53 -9.28
CA SER A 521 11.38 -12.89 -8.75
C SER A 521 11.26 -13.13 -7.24
N ASN A 522 10.56 -12.24 -6.55
CA ASN A 522 10.20 -12.37 -5.13
C ASN A 522 8.70 -12.62 -4.97
N ASP A 523 8.03 -13.08 -6.02
CA ASP A 523 6.57 -13.09 -6.14
C ASP A 523 6.05 -14.44 -6.64
N GLN A 524 4.73 -14.61 -6.65
CA GLN A 524 4.02 -15.77 -7.22
C GLN A 524 4.15 -15.86 -8.75
N LEU A 525 4.68 -14.82 -9.41
CA LEU A 525 4.94 -14.86 -10.84
C LEU A 525 6.35 -15.37 -11.14
N ALA A 526 6.43 -16.30 -12.08
CA ALA A 526 7.68 -16.74 -12.68
C ALA A 526 7.86 -16.11 -14.06
N SER A 527 9.08 -15.68 -14.37
CA SER A 527 9.44 -15.14 -15.70
C SER A 527 10.59 -15.94 -16.28
N VAL A 528 10.43 -16.46 -17.50
CA VAL A 528 11.40 -17.34 -18.18
C VAL A 528 11.86 -16.75 -19.49
N ILE A 529 13.16 -16.85 -19.77
CA ILE A 529 13.78 -16.50 -21.05
C ILE A 529 14.59 -17.68 -21.59
N PHE A 530 14.61 -17.86 -22.91
CA PHE A 530 15.50 -18.83 -23.56
C PHE A 530 16.76 -18.12 -24.07
N LEU A 531 17.94 -18.60 -23.67
CA LEU A 531 19.22 -18.05 -24.08
C LEU A 531 20.13 -19.15 -24.60
N ASN A 532 20.83 -18.88 -25.69
CA ASN A 532 21.97 -19.71 -26.08
C ASN A 532 23.17 -19.46 -25.15
N LYS A 533 24.16 -20.36 -25.20
CA LYS A 533 25.33 -20.28 -24.32
C LYS A 533 26.04 -18.92 -24.38
N SER A 534 26.27 -18.38 -25.58
CA SER A 534 26.95 -17.09 -25.75
C SER A 534 26.13 -15.90 -25.23
N GLN A 535 24.80 -15.94 -25.40
CA GLN A 535 23.89 -14.92 -24.86
C GLN A 535 23.89 -14.95 -23.33
N TYR A 536 23.77 -16.13 -22.73
CA TYR A 536 23.81 -16.30 -21.28
C TYR A 536 25.14 -15.79 -20.69
N GLU A 537 26.27 -16.23 -21.25
CA GLU A 537 27.60 -15.80 -20.80
C GLU A 537 27.76 -14.28 -20.89
N TYR A 538 27.30 -13.66 -21.97
CA TYR A 538 27.34 -12.21 -22.12
C TYR A 538 26.44 -11.48 -21.12
N VAL A 539 25.21 -11.94 -20.94
CA VAL A 539 24.24 -11.35 -20.00
C VAL A 539 24.79 -11.34 -18.57
N ILE A 540 25.36 -12.47 -18.12
CA ILE A 540 25.94 -12.60 -16.78
C ILE A 540 27.20 -11.75 -16.63
N ALA A 541 28.11 -11.80 -17.61
CA ALA A 541 29.37 -11.04 -17.54
C ALA A 541 29.14 -9.52 -17.47
N ASN A 542 28.10 -9.03 -18.15
CA ASN A 542 27.75 -7.60 -18.20
C ASN A 542 26.66 -7.20 -17.19
N LYS A 543 26.16 -8.14 -16.37
CA LYS A 543 25.08 -7.91 -15.40
C LYS A 543 23.84 -7.26 -16.03
N LEU A 544 23.48 -7.69 -17.24
CA LEU A 544 22.33 -7.13 -17.95
C LEU A 544 21.01 -7.57 -17.34
N LEU A 545 20.94 -8.82 -16.86
CA LEU A 545 19.75 -9.43 -16.27
C LEU A 545 20.15 -10.15 -14.97
N ASP A 546 19.26 -10.15 -13.98
CA ASP A 546 19.44 -10.95 -12.75
C ASP A 546 18.79 -12.32 -12.95
N LEU A 547 19.61 -13.29 -13.36
CA LEU A 547 19.18 -14.66 -13.65
C LEU A 547 19.65 -15.59 -12.54
N ASN A 548 18.75 -16.45 -12.06
CA ASN A 548 19.16 -17.58 -11.24
C ASN A 548 19.60 -18.73 -12.17
N PRO A 549 20.81 -19.28 -12.00
CA PRO A 549 21.11 -20.57 -12.60
C PRO A 549 20.14 -21.59 -12.02
N MET A 550 19.56 -22.46 -12.86
CA MET A 550 18.83 -23.61 -12.34
C MET A 550 19.83 -24.47 -11.57
N SER A 551 19.82 -24.40 -10.25
CA SER A 551 20.71 -25.19 -9.42
C SER A 551 20.33 -26.65 -9.59
N THR A 552 21.25 -27.45 -10.13
CA THR A 552 21.34 -28.87 -9.82
C THR A 552 21.85 -28.97 -8.38
N GLU A 553 20.98 -28.79 -7.38
CA GLU A 553 21.25 -29.40 -6.07
C GLU A 553 20.95 -30.89 -6.13
#